data_AF-A0A8T5TP91-F1
#
_entry.id   AF-A0A8T5TP91-F1
#
_cell.length_a   1.000
_cell.length_b   1.000
_cell.length_c   1.000
_cell.angle_alpha   90.00
_cell.angle_beta   90.00
_cell.angle_gamma   90.00
#
_symmetry.space_group_name_H-M   'P 1'
#
loop_
_entity.id
_entity.type
_entity.pdbx_description
1 polymer ?
#
loop_
_entity_poly.entity_id
_entity_poly.type
_entity_poly.pdbx_seq_one_letter_code
_entity_poly.pdbx_strand_id
1 'polypeptide(L)'
;MSPKNLKYNYYEGDIFFIRKEQKIEGMQYAVARMNKLQLKGIVECVDLTAAAYPIPRNLRERLENILLPRLYEIKDELDNDKSLTDSLGIELSKLNQEDIVYGLESSSMQKLLKERGYKPEELKNLISNVQFMKYKN
;
A
#
# COMPACT_ATOMS: atom_id res chain seq x y z
N MET A 1 -17.59 4.30 11.90
CA MET A 1 -16.45 4.77 12.71
C MET A 1 -16.27 6.27 12.52
N SER A 2 -15.72 6.97 13.52
CA SER A 2 -15.32 8.37 13.39
C SER A 2 -14.04 8.50 12.56
N PRO A 3 -13.85 9.61 11.81
CA PRO A 3 -12.61 9.86 11.10
C PRO A 3 -11.39 9.86 12.04
N LYS A 4 -10.25 9.36 11.58
CA LYS A 4 -8.97 9.43 12.30
C LYS A 4 -7.94 10.19 11.48
N ASN A 5 -7.30 11.18 12.11
CA ASN A 5 -6.16 11.89 11.54
C ASN A 5 -4.88 11.19 11.99
N LEU A 6 -4.22 10.52 11.06
CA LEU A 6 -2.91 9.91 11.30
C LEU A 6 -1.83 10.84 10.74
N LYS A 7 -0.55 10.51 10.95
CA LYS A 7 0.58 11.35 10.52
C LYS A 7 0.60 11.46 9.00
N TYR A 8 0.47 10.35 8.29
CA TYR A 8 0.58 10.30 6.83
C TYR A 8 -0.73 9.98 6.12
N ASN A 9 -1.65 9.30 6.79
CA ASN A 9 -2.96 8.95 6.25
C ASN A 9 -4.09 9.68 6.98
N TYR A 10 -5.23 9.76 6.32
CA TYR A 10 -6.51 10.14 6.90
C TYR A 10 -7.49 9.00 6.69
N TYR A 11 -8.09 8.49 7.77
CA TYR A 11 -9.02 7.36 7.70
C TYR A 11 -10.47 7.85 7.76
N GLU A 12 -11.25 7.55 6.71
CA GLU A 12 -12.68 7.86 6.61
C GLU A 12 -13.40 6.81 5.76
N GLY A 13 -14.61 6.41 6.16
CA GLY A 13 -15.47 5.54 5.34
C GLY A 13 -14.82 4.20 4.95
N ASP A 14 -14.09 3.57 5.88
CA ASP A 14 -13.32 2.34 5.67
C ASP A 14 -12.13 2.47 4.72
N ILE A 15 -11.67 3.69 4.44
CA ILE A 15 -10.57 3.97 3.51
C ILE A 15 -9.48 4.77 4.20
N PHE A 16 -8.23 4.33 4.04
CA PHE A 16 -7.03 5.10 4.39
C PHE A 16 -6.62 5.97 3.20
N PHE A 17 -6.96 7.24 3.24
CA PHE A 17 -6.61 8.24 2.23
C PHE A 17 -5.21 8.82 2.46
N ILE A 18 -4.57 9.24 1.37
CA ILE A 18 -3.39 10.09 1.41
C ILE A 18 -3.82 11.48 1.86
N ARG A 19 -3.08 12.06 2.81
CA ARG A 19 -3.34 13.44 3.26
C ARG A 19 -3.17 14.43 2.10
N LYS A 20 -4.03 15.46 2.05
CA LYS A 20 -4.10 16.41 0.92
C LYS A 20 -2.77 17.09 0.62
N GLU A 21 -2.02 17.46 1.65
CA GLU A 21 -0.68 18.07 1.60
C GLU A 21 0.39 17.14 1.01
N GLN A 22 0.14 15.83 0.93
CA GLN A 22 1.02 14.86 0.30
C GLN A 22 0.59 14.51 -1.12
N LYS A 23 -0.56 15.04 -1.59
CA LYS A 23 -1.01 14.83 -2.96
C LYS A 23 -0.31 15.81 -3.90
N ILE A 24 0.09 15.29 -5.05
CA ILE A 24 0.73 16.04 -6.12
C ILE A 24 -0.35 16.38 -7.16
N GLU A 25 -0.47 17.65 -7.51
CA GLU A 25 -1.41 18.08 -8.55
C GLU A 25 -1.08 17.40 -9.88
N GLY A 26 -2.13 16.90 -10.56
CA GLY A 26 -1.99 16.21 -11.84
C GLY A 26 -1.52 14.75 -11.74
N MET A 27 -1.11 14.28 -10.56
CA MET A 27 -0.85 12.86 -10.29
C MET A 27 -2.16 12.07 -10.27
N GLN A 28 -2.07 10.79 -10.60
CA GLN A 28 -3.19 9.86 -10.60
C GLN A 28 -3.29 9.12 -9.25
N TYR A 29 -4.51 8.99 -8.73
CA TYR A 29 -4.82 8.30 -7.48
C TYR A 29 -6.00 7.36 -7.63
N ALA A 30 -6.04 6.34 -6.79
CA ALA A 30 -7.12 5.37 -6.75
C ALA A 30 -7.24 4.71 -5.38
N VAL A 31 -8.39 4.13 -5.11
CA VAL A 31 -8.62 3.32 -3.91
C VAL A 31 -8.58 1.84 -4.27
N ALA A 32 -7.63 1.11 -3.71
CA ALA A 32 -7.57 -0.34 -3.76
C ALA A 32 -8.33 -0.91 -2.55
N ARG A 33 -9.39 -1.68 -2.78
CA ARG A 33 -10.12 -2.39 -1.70
C ARG A 33 -9.59 -3.80 -1.54
N MET A 34 -9.32 -4.19 -0.30
CA MET A 34 -8.73 -5.47 0.05
C MET A 34 -9.09 -5.86 1.49
N ASN A 35 -8.96 -7.13 1.83
CA ASN A 35 -9.12 -7.55 3.21
C ASN A 35 -7.87 -7.28 4.06
N LYS A 36 -7.98 -7.40 5.39
CA LYS A 36 -6.85 -7.14 6.31
C LYS A 36 -5.62 -8.00 6.01
N LEU A 37 -5.82 -9.28 5.65
CA LEU A 37 -4.72 -10.19 5.32
C LEU A 37 -3.98 -9.75 4.05
N GLN A 38 -4.73 -9.35 3.03
CA GLN A 38 -4.18 -8.84 1.77
C GLN A 38 -3.39 -7.56 2.01
N LEU A 39 -3.92 -6.64 2.82
CA LEU A 39 -3.24 -5.40 3.18
C LEU A 39 -1.92 -5.64 3.92
N LYS A 40 -1.91 -6.57 4.89
CA LYS A 40 -0.68 -7.04 5.54
C LYS A 40 0.31 -7.63 4.53
N GLY A 41 -0.17 -8.37 3.53
CA GLY A 41 0.64 -8.89 2.44
C GLY A 41 1.26 -7.78 1.56
N ILE A 42 0.55 -6.66 1.34
CA ILE A 42 1.10 -5.49 0.64
C ILE A 42 2.20 -4.84 1.48
N VAL A 43 1.98 -4.65 2.79
CA VAL A 43 3.01 -4.08 3.68
C VAL A 43 4.26 -4.94 3.68
N GLU A 44 4.09 -6.25 3.83
CA GLU A 44 5.19 -7.23 3.77
C GLU A 44 5.94 -7.19 2.42
N CYS A 45 5.21 -7.14 1.31
CA CYS A 45 5.82 -7.07 -0.02
C CYS A 45 6.71 -5.82 -0.15
N VAL A 46 6.23 -4.67 0.30
CA VAL A 46 6.97 -3.41 0.18
C VAL A 46 8.20 -3.43 1.10
N ASP A 47 8.08 -3.96 2.32
CA ASP A 47 9.20 -4.08 3.26
C ASP A 47 10.31 -4.98 2.71
N LEU A 48 9.94 -6.17 2.23
CA LEU A 48 10.88 -7.10 1.59
C LEU A 48 11.56 -6.47 0.36
N THR A 49 10.80 -5.72 -0.44
CA THR A 49 11.34 -5.04 -1.62
C THR A 49 12.34 -3.96 -1.20
N ALA A 50 12.03 -3.13 -0.21
CA ALA A 50 12.95 -2.13 0.31
C ALA A 50 14.24 -2.76 0.88
N ALA A 51 14.13 -3.93 1.52
CA ALA A 51 15.28 -4.66 2.04
C ALA A 51 16.10 -5.41 0.96
N ALA A 52 15.56 -5.61 -0.24
CA ALA A 52 16.18 -6.46 -1.26
C ALA A 52 17.47 -5.88 -1.85
N TYR A 53 18.38 -6.76 -2.29
CA TYR A 53 19.57 -6.40 -3.06
C TYR A 53 19.76 -7.37 -4.26
N PRO A 54 19.97 -6.87 -5.49
CA PRO A 54 19.98 -5.46 -5.88
C PRO A 54 18.56 -4.87 -6.03
N ILE A 55 18.42 -3.55 -5.83
CA ILE A 55 17.21 -2.76 -6.10
C ILE A 55 17.61 -1.37 -6.60
N PRO A 56 16.89 -0.74 -7.55
CA PRO A 56 17.15 0.63 -7.96
C PRO A 56 17.10 1.61 -6.78
N ARG A 57 18.11 2.48 -6.65
CA ARG A 57 18.22 3.44 -5.53
C ARG A 57 17.00 4.36 -5.41
N ASN A 58 16.53 4.89 -6.53
CA ASN A 58 15.36 5.75 -6.57
C ASN A 58 14.08 5.03 -6.14
N LEU A 59 13.94 3.73 -6.43
CA LEU A 59 12.83 2.92 -5.93
C LEU A 59 12.95 2.75 -4.42
N ARG A 60 14.12 2.33 -3.92
CA ARG A 60 14.38 2.21 -2.48
C ARG A 60 14.03 3.49 -1.71
N GLU A 61 14.51 4.64 -2.19
CA GLU A 61 14.21 5.94 -1.56
C GLU A 61 12.70 6.25 -1.51
N ARG A 62 11.94 5.92 -2.57
CA ARG A 62 10.48 6.07 -2.57
C ARG A 62 9.80 5.12 -1.59
N LEU A 63 10.25 3.86 -1.54
CA LEU A 63 9.69 2.88 -0.61
C LEU A 63 9.92 3.31 0.84
N GLU A 64 11.16 3.61 1.21
CA GLU A 64 11.56 3.92 2.59
C GLU A 64 10.99 5.26 3.08
N ASN A 65 10.93 6.29 2.24
CA ASN A 65 10.58 7.64 2.69
C ASN A 65 9.13 8.05 2.41
N ILE A 66 8.42 7.33 1.52
CA ILE A 66 7.07 7.70 1.09
C ILE A 66 6.07 6.59 1.39
N LEU A 67 6.32 5.37 0.90
CA LEU A 67 5.31 4.30 0.95
C LEU A 67 5.29 3.54 2.28
N LEU A 68 6.44 3.09 2.79
CA LEU A 68 6.54 2.34 4.03
C LEU A 68 6.02 3.10 5.26
N PRO A 69 6.35 4.39 5.48
CA PRO A 69 5.82 5.12 6.64
C PRO A 69 4.29 5.12 6.68
N ARG A 70 3.65 5.21 5.50
CA ARG A 70 2.20 5.13 5.36
C ARG A 70 1.65 3.74 5.62
N LEU A 71 2.30 2.71 5.08
CA LEU A 71 1.86 1.33 5.21
C LEU A 71 2.04 0.81 6.65
N TYR A 72 3.09 1.23 7.35
CA TYR A 72 3.27 0.89 8.77
C TYR A 72 2.24 1.55 9.65
N GLU A 73 1.92 2.82 9.42
CA GLU A 73 0.82 3.48 10.13
C GLU A 73 -0.52 2.74 9.93
N ILE A 74 -0.80 2.27 8.70
CA ILE A 74 -1.98 1.45 8.42
C ILE A 74 -1.90 0.10 9.14
N LYS A 75 -0.75 -0.58 9.08
CA LYS A 75 -0.54 -1.87 9.75
C LYS A 75 -0.75 -1.76 11.26
N ASP A 76 -0.26 -0.70 11.88
CA ASP A 76 -0.44 -0.45 13.32
C ASP A 76 -1.93 -0.31 13.65
N GLU A 77 -2.72 0.39 12.82
CA GLU A 77 -4.17 0.44 12.99
C GLU A 77 -4.83 -0.94 12.82
N LEU A 78 -4.41 -1.74 11.83
CA LEU A 78 -4.94 -3.11 11.63
C LEU A 78 -4.68 -4.03 12.81
N ASP A 79 -3.52 -3.88 13.45
CA ASP A 79 -3.09 -4.74 14.56
C ASP A 79 -3.74 -4.33 15.89
N ASN A 80 -4.07 -3.04 16.07
CA ASN A 80 -4.56 -2.50 17.33
C ASN A 80 -6.08 -2.23 17.35
N ASP A 81 -6.71 -1.92 16.22
CA ASP A 81 -8.13 -1.58 16.17
C ASP A 81 -9.00 -2.74 15.69
N LYS A 82 -9.61 -3.44 16.66
CA LYS A 82 -10.54 -4.55 16.42
C LYS A 82 -11.86 -4.11 15.78
N SER A 83 -12.20 -2.83 15.80
CA SER A 83 -13.45 -2.30 15.23
C SER A 83 -13.40 -2.10 13.72
N LEU A 84 -12.19 -2.09 13.13
CA LEU A 84 -12.01 -2.00 11.69
C LEU A 84 -12.71 -3.17 10.98
N THR A 85 -13.43 -2.85 9.91
CA THR A 85 -14.05 -3.82 9.01
C THR A 85 -12.99 -4.74 8.37
N ASP A 86 -13.38 -5.93 7.94
CA ASP A 86 -12.44 -6.84 7.27
C ASP A 86 -12.01 -6.31 5.90
N SER A 87 -12.90 -5.64 5.18
CA SER A 87 -12.66 -5.05 3.85
C SER A 87 -12.38 -3.56 3.96
N LEU A 88 -11.14 -3.16 3.69
CA LEU A 88 -10.64 -1.80 3.83
C LEU A 88 -10.12 -1.28 2.49
N GLY A 89 -10.24 0.01 2.27
CA GLY A 89 -9.62 0.71 1.14
C GLY A 89 -8.30 1.35 1.53
N ILE A 90 -7.33 1.35 0.61
CA ILE A 90 -6.15 2.22 0.68
C ILE A 90 -6.07 3.09 -0.56
N GLU A 91 -5.84 4.38 -0.37
CA GLU A 91 -5.54 5.27 -1.47
C GLU A 91 -4.07 5.16 -1.87
N LEU A 92 -3.84 4.90 -3.16
CA LEU A 92 -2.53 4.77 -3.77
C LEU A 92 -2.38 5.81 -4.88
N SER A 93 -1.20 6.40 -5.00
CA SER A 93 -0.82 7.06 -6.25
C SER A 93 -0.47 6.02 -7.31
N LYS A 94 -0.52 6.41 -8.58
CA LYS A 94 -0.07 5.56 -9.69
C LYS A 94 1.39 5.09 -9.51
N LEU A 95 2.24 5.95 -8.99
CA LEU A 95 3.64 5.61 -8.67
C LEU A 95 3.72 4.55 -7.55
N ASN A 96 2.89 4.65 -6.51
CA ASN A 96 2.85 3.60 -5.48
C ASN A 96 2.40 2.25 -6.04
N GLN A 97 1.46 2.25 -6.99
CA GLN A 97 1.05 1.03 -7.67
C GLN A 97 2.23 0.37 -8.39
N GLU A 98 2.99 1.13 -9.17
CA GLU A 98 4.15 0.64 -9.91
C GLU A 98 5.22 0.09 -8.96
N ASP A 99 5.49 0.80 -7.87
CA ASP A 99 6.45 0.39 -6.85
C ASP A 99 6.04 -0.92 -6.15
N ILE A 100 4.74 -1.11 -5.86
CA ILE A 100 4.19 -2.35 -5.28
C ILE A 100 4.25 -3.51 -6.28
N VAL A 101 3.83 -3.26 -7.54
CA VAL A 101 3.83 -4.28 -8.60
C VAL A 101 5.24 -4.76 -8.88
N TYR A 102 6.23 -3.88 -8.87
CA TYR A 102 7.65 -4.25 -8.99
C TYR A 102 8.04 -5.34 -7.98
N GLY A 103 7.66 -5.18 -6.72
CA GLY A 103 7.89 -6.17 -5.67
C GLY A 103 7.17 -7.49 -5.95
N LEU A 104 5.90 -7.42 -6.34
CA LEU A 104 5.06 -8.59 -6.62
C LEU A 104 5.47 -9.37 -7.88
N GLU A 105 6.22 -8.75 -8.79
CA GLU A 105 6.77 -9.38 -10.00
C GLU A 105 8.09 -10.10 -9.75
N SER A 106 8.78 -9.80 -8.66
CA SER A 106 10.03 -10.47 -8.32
C SER A 106 9.79 -11.91 -7.86
N SER A 107 10.36 -12.89 -8.56
CA SER A 107 10.23 -14.32 -8.24
C SER A 107 10.71 -14.65 -6.81
N SER A 108 11.79 -14.01 -6.37
CA SER A 108 12.30 -14.13 -5.00
C SER A 108 11.30 -13.61 -3.98
N MET A 109 10.69 -12.44 -4.24
CA MET A 109 9.69 -11.87 -3.34
C MET A 109 8.43 -12.72 -3.30
N GLN A 110 7.98 -13.22 -4.45
CA GLN A 110 6.84 -14.13 -4.50
C GLN A 110 7.06 -15.39 -3.67
N LYS A 111 8.27 -15.97 -3.71
CA LYS A 111 8.62 -17.13 -2.90
C LYS A 111 8.54 -16.80 -1.41
N LEU A 112 9.16 -15.71 -0.97
CA LEU A 112 9.15 -15.28 0.44
C LEU A 112 7.74 -14.97 0.94
N LEU A 113 6.92 -14.30 0.12
CA LEU A 113 5.52 -14.01 0.47
C LEU A 113 4.69 -15.28 0.62
N LYS A 114 4.87 -16.27 -0.27
CA LYS A 114 4.21 -17.58 -0.17
C LYS A 114 4.63 -18.32 1.10
N GLU A 115 5.91 -18.31 1.44
CA GLU A 115 6.45 -18.91 2.68
C GLU A 115 5.83 -18.26 3.93
N ARG A 116 5.48 -16.97 3.87
CA ARG A 116 4.79 -16.24 4.94
C ARG A 116 3.26 -16.38 4.91
N GLY A 117 2.71 -17.23 4.03
CA GLY A 117 1.28 -17.52 3.95
C GLY A 117 0.47 -16.52 3.11
N TYR A 118 1.12 -15.63 2.37
CA TYR A 118 0.46 -14.70 1.46
C TYR A 118 0.32 -15.27 0.05
N LYS A 119 -0.59 -14.67 -0.73
CA LYS A 119 -0.89 -15.07 -2.11
C LYS A 119 -0.49 -13.95 -3.08
N PRO A 120 0.79 -13.87 -3.49
CA PRO A 120 1.31 -12.72 -4.24
C PRO A 120 0.62 -12.51 -5.59
N GLU A 121 0.17 -13.56 -6.27
CA GLU A 121 -0.58 -13.42 -7.54
C GLU A 121 -1.96 -12.78 -7.33
N GLU A 122 -2.65 -13.11 -6.24
CA GLU A 122 -3.92 -12.46 -5.90
C GLU A 122 -3.69 -10.97 -5.56
N LEU A 123 -2.61 -10.66 -4.83
CA LEU A 123 -2.22 -9.28 -4.52
C LEU A 123 -1.86 -8.50 -5.78
N LYS A 124 -1.10 -9.11 -6.71
CA LYS A 124 -0.71 -8.49 -7.97
C LYS A 124 -1.94 -8.14 -8.79
N ASN A 125 -2.85 -9.10 -8.95
CA ASN A 125 -4.08 -8.89 -9.70
C ASN A 125 -4.96 -7.80 -9.07
N LEU A 126 -5.03 -7.76 -7.74
CA LEU A 126 -5.78 -6.74 -7.02
C LEU A 126 -5.21 -5.34 -7.28
N ILE A 127 -3.89 -5.16 -7.12
CA ILE A 127 -3.23 -3.86 -7.28
C ILE A 127 -3.15 -3.43 -8.75
N SER A 128 -2.92 -4.35 -9.68
CA SER A 128 -2.77 -4.05 -11.11
C SER A 128 -4.07 -3.55 -11.75
N ASN A 129 -5.22 -4.03 -11.27
CA ASN A 129 -6.53 -3.73 -11.86
C ASN A 129 -7.24 -2.52 -11.24
N VAL A 130 -6.56 -1.78 -10.36
CA VAL A 130 -7.11 -0.57 -9.74
C VAL A 130 -7.30 0.52 -10.80
N GLN A 131 -8.46 1.18 -10.81
CA GLN A 131 -8.78 2.25 -11.74
C GLN A 131 -8.36 3.62 -11.19
N PHE A 132 -7.50 4.32 -11.93
CA PHE A 132 -6.91 5.58 -11.50
C PHE A 132 -7.61 6.79 -12.10
N MET A 133 -7.82 7.81 -11.26
CA MET A 133 -8.35 9.12 -11.66
C MET A 133 -7.32 10.21 -11.41
N LYS A 134 -7.27 11.20 -12.30
CA LYS A 134 -6.36 12.34 -12.17
C LYS A 134 -6.85 13.25 -11.04
N TYR A 135 -5.97 13.57 -10.10
CA TYR A 135 -6.28 14.50 -9.03
C TYR A 135 -6.26 15.94 -9.55
N LYS A 136 -7.37 16.65 -9.34
CA LYS A 136 -7.56 18.07 -9.61
C LYS A 136 -7.85 18.71 -8.25
N ASN A 137 -7.01 19.66 -7.84
CA ASN A 137 -7.17 20.39 -6.57
C ASN A 137 -8.34 21.37 -6.66
#